data_AF-A0A9X2FY79-F1
#
_entry.id   AF-A0A9X2FY79-F1
#
_cell.length_a   1.000
_cell.length_b   1.000
_cell.length_c   1.000
_cell.angle_alpha   90.00
_cell.angle_beta   90.00
_cell.angle_gamma   90.00
#
_symmetry.space_group_name_H-M   'P 1'
#
loop_
_entity.id
_entity.type
_entity.pdbx_description
1 polymer ?
#
loop_
_entity_poly.entity_id
_entity_poly.type
_entity_poly.pdbx_seq_one_letter_code
_entity_poly.pdbx_strand_id
1 'polypeptide(L)'
;MADEPSPTPESWEQIVARFARFSGVVGEVDDPLTWGLDLVEEEVTGAADSDDPTEERFLRSYRTFSGETVEVETLRVPATPAQVEDIVRAACSGALVAPLHADVDPAAPPEITDVADLAESYQDYRSAMRAIVAEVDDVPCETRQFRVDGTATRCMRVTVRNVTAVYSPAADRAVVVTGPTDLVDRVDVVTRPIRNLLHGEEGPRF
;
A
#
# COMPACT_ATOMS: atom_id res chain seq x y z
N MET A 1 26.05 5.22 -23.74
CA MET A 1 24.81 5.70 -23.13
C MET A 1 25.22 6.36 -21.83
N ALA A 2 24.92 7.64 -21.65
CA ALA A 2 25.24 8.32 -20.40
C ALA A 2 24.29 7.77 -19.33
N ASP A 3 24.84 7.37 -18.19
CA ASP A 3 24.05 7.20 -16.97
C ASP A 3 23.32 8.52 -16.74
N GLU A 4 21.99 8.51 -16.87
CA GLU A 4 21.20 9.59 -16.31
C GLU A 4 21.47 9.59 -14.81
N PRO A 5 21.82 10.74 -14.21
CA PRO A 5 22.04 10.79 -12.77
C PRO A 5 20.76 10.34 -12.09
N SER A 6 20.84 9.28 -11.29
CA SER A 6 19.73 8.84 -10.44
C SER A 6 19.19 10.05 -9.69
N PRO A 7 17.87 10.33 -9.73
CA PRO A 7 17.32 11.49 -9.07
C PRO A 7 17.74 11.50 -7.62
N THR A 8 18.24 12.63 -7.15
CA THR A 8 18.63 12.80 -5.75
C THR A 8 17.39 12.55 -4.88
N PRO A 9 17.49 11.74 -3.81
CA PRO A 9 16.42 11.56 -2.84
C PRO A 9 15.89 12.93 -2.36
N GLU A 10 14.58 13.15 -2.44
CA GLU A 10 13.91 14.30 -1.84
C GLU A 10 14.08 14.30 -0.30
N SER A 11 14.13 15.50 0.27
CA SER A 11 14.14 15.66 1.72
C SER A 11 12.74 15.50 2.30
N TRP A 12 12.66 15.11 3.58
CA TRP A 12 11.41 15.08 4.33
C TRP A 12 10.64 16.41 4.25
N GLU A 13 11.34 17.55 4.27
CA GLU A 13 10.72 18.87 4.12
C GLU A 13 10.05 19.06 2.76
N GLN A 14 10.62 18.48 1.69
CA GLN A 14 10.02 18.52 0.34
C GLN A 14 8.76 17.64 0.28
N ILE A 15 8.79 16.47 0.89
CA ILE A 15 7.64 15.56 1.00
C ILE A 15 6.52 16.20 1.82
N VAL A 16 6.84 16.71 3.00
CA VAL A 16 5.89 17.44 3.85
C VAL A 16 5.35 18.65 3.11
N ALA A 17 6.18 19.45 2.44
CA ALA A 17 5.71 20.59 1.67
C ALA A 17 4.80 20.18 0.50
N ARG A 18 5.07 19.03 -0.14
CA ARG A 18 4.23 18.48 -1.22
C ARG A 18 2.88 18.01 -0.66
N PHE A 19 2.87 17.17 0.38
CA PHE A 19 1.63 16.70 1.01
C PHE A 19 0.89 17.81 1.78
N ALA A 20 1.58 18.85 2.25
CA ALA A 20 0.96 20.03 2.87
C ALA A 20 0.17 20.89 1.87
N ARG A 21 0.47 20.80 0.56
CA ARG A 21 -0.42 21.36 -0.49
C ARG A 21 -1.79 20.68 -0.52
N PHE A 22 -1.89 19.52 0.13
CA PHE A 22 -3.01 18.58 0.12
C PHE A 22 -3.44 18.28 1.56
N SER A 23 -3.99 19.28 2.25
CA SER A 23 -4.49 19.28 3.66
C SER A 23 -3.48 18.86 4.73
N GLY A 24 -2.35 18.26 4.35
CA GLY A 24 -1.27 17.85 5.24
C GLY A 24 -1.64 16.68 6.14
N VAL A 25 -2.70 15.93 5.83
CA VAL A 25 -3.15 14.77 6.62
C VAL A 25 -2.95 13.45 5.86
N VAL A 26 -2.62 12.41 6.61
CA VAL A 26 -2.41 11.03 6.15
C VAL A 26 -3.18 10.06 7.04
N GLY A 27 -3.57 8.94 6.48
CA GLY A 27 -4.20 7.83 7.21
C GLY A 27 -3.20 7.06 8.07
N GLU A 28 -3.67 6.61 9.22
CA GLU A 28 -3.04 5.61 10.07
C GLU A 28 -4.11 4.78 10.76
N VAL A 29 -3.77 3.56 11.17
CA VAL A 29 -4.63 2.78 12.05
C VAL A 29 -4.74 3.48 13.41
N ASP A 30 -5.96 3.66 13.92
CA ASP A 30 -6.19 4.19 15.26
C ASP A 30 -5.78 3.17 16.33
N ASP A 31 -4.93 3.62 17.24
CA ASP A 31 -4.33 2.81 18.30
C ASP A 31 -3.85 1.41 17.82
N PRO A 32 -2.82 1.35 16.97
CA PRO A 32 -2.41 0.10 16.31
C PRO A 32 -2.00 -0.99 17.31
N LEU A 33 -1.50 -0.60 18.49
CA LEU A 33 -1.09 -1.52 19.55
C LEU A 33 -2.28 -2.31 20.12
N THR A 34 -3.49 -1.74 20.14
CA THR A 34 -4.71 -2.46 20.54
C THR A 34 -4.99 -3.67 19.63
N TRP A 35 -4.53 -3.61 18.38
CA TRP A 35 -4.67 -4.67 17.39
C TRP A 35 -3.42 -5.54 17.24
N GLY A 36 -2.40 -5.32 18.06
CA GLY A 36 -1.11 -6.00 17.95
C GLY A 36 -0.34 -5.66 16.68
N LEU A 37 -0.56 -4.47 16.14
CA LEU A 37 0.09 -3.95 14.94
C LEU A 37 1.30 -3.08 15.34
N ASP A 38 2.45 -3.40 14.76
CA ASP A 38 3.65 -2.57 14.83
C ASP A 38 3.84 -1.86 13.49
N LEU A 39 4.16 -0.56 13.51
CA LEU A 39 4.46 0.17 12.29
C LEU A 39 5.85 -0.27 11.83
N VAL A 40 6.00 -0.67 10.57
CA VAL A 40 7.27 -1.19 10.03
C VAL A 40 7.79 -0.39 8.85
N GLU A 41 6.92 0.32 8.14
CA GLU A 41 7.31 1.11 6.97
C GLU A 41 6.47 2.38 6.83
N GLU A 42 7.14 3.46 6.42
CA GLU A 42 6.53 4.71 5.98
C GLU A 42 7.22 5.12 4.67
N GLU A 43 6.47 5.28 3.58
CA GLU A 43 7.03 5.63 2.27
C GLU A 43 6.06 6.50 1.46
N VAL A 44 6.59 7.31 0.55
CA VAL A 44 5.81 7.91 -0.54
C VAL A 44 6.07 7.15 -1.83
N THR A 45 5.03 6.50 -2.34
CA THR A 45 5.09 5.76 -3.61
C THR A 45 4.50 6.58 -4.76
N GLY A 46 4.81 6.21 -6.00
CA GLY A 46 4.16 6.75 -7.19
C GLY A 46 4.58 8.17 -7.61
N ALA A 47 5.76 8.62 -7.19
CA ALA A 47 6.30 9.94 -7.57
C ALA A 47 6.85 10.01 -9.02
N ALA A 48 6.50 9.03 -9.87
CA ALA A 48 7.05 8.91 -11.22
C ALA A 48 6.39 9.88 -12.22
N ASP A 49 5.08 10.12 -12.09
CA ASP A 49 4.34 11.09 -12.89
C ASP A 49 3.73 12.19 -11.99
N SER A 50 4.28 13.41 -12.08
CA SER A 50 3.77 14.55 -11.31
C SER A 50 2.41 15.06 -11.79
N ASP A 51 2.00 14.68 -13.01
CA ASP A 51 0.77 15.12 -13.67
C ASP A 51 -0.41 14.16 -13.39
N ASP A 52 -0.16 12.93 -12.90
CA ASP A 52 -1.20 12.03 -12.37
C ASP A 52 -1.21 12.04 -10.81
N PRO A 53 -2.07 12.87 -10.19
CA PRO A 53 -2.16 12.95 -8.74
C PRO A 53 -2.76 11.68 -8.09
N THR A 54 -3.21 10.69 -8.86
CA THR A 54 -3.72 9.40 -8.36
C THR A 54 -2.64 8.32 -8.22
N GLU A 55 -1.45 8.57 -8.79
CA GLU A 55 -0.28 7.69 -8.63
C GLU A 55 0.41 7.90 -7.28
N GLU A 56 0.54 9.15 -6.82
CA GLU A 56 1.21 9.45 -5.56
C GLU A 56 0.41 9.02 -4.33
N ARG A 57 1.03 8.19 -3.48
CA ARG A 57 0.42 7.66 -2.26
C ARG A 57 1.39 7.71 -1.08
N PHE A 58 0.89 8.12 0.07
CA PHE A 58 1.60 7.97 1.33
C PHE A 58 1.22 6.64 1.96
N LEU A 59 2.17 5.74 2.12
CA LEU A 59 1.99 4.41 2.68
C LEU A 59 2.41 4.38 4.15
N ARG A 60 1.57 3.73 4.97
CA ARG A 60 1.99 3.14 6.24
C ARG A 60 1.74 1.65 6.24
N SER A 61 2.80 0.87 6.41
CA SER A 61 2.70 -0.58 6.52
C SER A 61 2.89 -1.00 7.97
N TYR A 62 1.95 -1.80 8.46
CA TYR A 62 1.94 -2.37 9.78
C TYR A 62 2.12 -3.88 9.70
N ARG A 63 2.79 -4.45 10.68
CA ARG A 63 2.97 -5.89 10.81
C ARG A 63 2.40 -6.38 12.13
N THR A 64 1.63 -7.46 12.06
CA THR A 64 1.16 -8.20 13.23
C THR A 64 2.28 -9.03 13.85
N PHE A 65 2.06 -9.54 15.07
CA PHE A 65 2.97 -10.53 15.66
C PHE A 65 3.08 -11.83 14.85
N SER A 66 2.04 -12.22 14.11
CA SER A 66 2.03 -13.37 13.20
C SER A 66 2.75 -13.10 11.86
N GLY A 67 3.22 -11.87 11.64
CA GLY A 67 3.92 -11.47 10.41
C GLY A 67 3.00 -11.02 9.27
N GLU A 68 1.68 -11.04 9.47
CA GLU A 68 0.69 -10.53 8.52
C GLU A 68 0.77 -9.01 8.41
N THR A 69 0.56 -8.51 7.20
CA THR A 69 0.70 -7.08 6.85
C THR A 69 -0.66 -6.41 6.77
N VAL A 70 -0.76 -5.19 7.31
CA VAL A 70 -1.86 -4.25 7.08
C VAL A 70 -1.28 -2.96 6.53
N GLU A 71 -1.74 -2.53 5.37
CA GLU A 71 -1.27 -1.31 4.70
C GLU A 71 -2.38 -0.26 4.70
N VAL A 72 -1.99 0.99 4.94
CA VAL A 72 -2.85 2.16 4.80
C VAL A 72 -2.17 3.12 3.83
N GLU A 73 -2.71 3.20 2.62
CA GLU A 73 -2.29 4.12 1.59
C GLU A 73 -3.22 5.34 1.56
N THR A 74 -2.65 6.53 1.69
CA THR A 74 -3.39 7.79 1.51
C THR A 74 -3.14 8.33 0.11
N LEU A 75 -4.20 8.39 -0.69
CA LEU A 75 -4.13 8.96 -2.03
C LEU A 75 -4.06 10.48 -1.93
N ARG A 76 -3.15 11.07 -2.70
CA ARG A 76 -3.02 12.53 -2.78
C ARG A 76 -4.31 13.21 -3.24
N VAL A 77 -5.08 12.61 -4.13
CA VAL A 77 -6.45 13.05 -4.45
C VAL A 77 -7.43 11.88 -4.47
N PRO A 78 -8.72 12.10 -4.18
CA PRO A 78 -9.73 11.06 -4.33
C PRO A 78 -9.82 10.59 -5.79
N ALA A 79 -9.72 9.28 -5.99
CA ALA A 79 -9.99 8.65 -7.27
C ALA A 79 -11.39 8.96 -7.82
N THR A 80 -11.52 9.01 -9.14
CA THR A 80 -12.83 9.10 -9.80
C THR A 80 -13.61 7.79 -9.65
N PRO A 81 -14.95 7.78 -9.76
CA PRO A 81 -15.73 6.55 -9.63
C PRO A 81 -15.32 5.43 -10.60
N ALA A 82 -14.78 5.79 -11.78
CA ALA A 82 -14.29 4.82 -12.76
C ALA A 82 -12.97 4.16 -12.34
N GLN A 83 -12.16 4.80 -11.50
CA GLN A 83 -10.86 4.31 -11.05
C GLN A 83 -10.92 3.50 -9.74
N VAL A 84 -11.96 3.70 -8.93
CA VAL A 84 -12.05 3.09 -7.58
C VAL A 84 -11.96 1.56 -7.63
N GLU A 85 -12.62 0.93 -8.60
CA GLU A 85 -12.59 -0.52 -8.74
C GLU A 85 -11.18 -1.03 -9.08
N ASP A 86 -10.54 -0.42 -10.07
CA ASP A 86 -9.17 -0.76 -10.48
C ASP A 86 -8.17 -0.60 -9.33
N ILE A 87 -8.30 0.47 -8.54
CA ILE A 87 -7.44 0.74 -7.39
C ILE A 87 -7.60 -0.35 -6.32
N VAL A 88 -8.84 -0.71 -5.98
CA VAL A 88 -9.13 -1.74 -4.97
C VAL A 88 -8.62 -3.12 -5.43
N ARG A 89 -8.78 -3.45 -6.72
CA ARG A 89 -8.27 -4.70 -7.30
C ARG A 89 -6.75 -4.72 -7.34
N ALA A 90 -6.11 -3.62 -7.73
CA ALA A 90 -4.67 -3.50 -7.76
C ALA A 90 -4.08 -3.66 -6.35
N ALA A 91 -4.65 -3.00 -5.35
CA ALA A 91 -4.21 -3.12 -3.96
C ALA A 91 -4.37 -4.55 -3.42
N CYS A 92 -5.52 -5.19 -3.66
CA CYS A 92 -5.72 -6.60 -3.26
C CYS A 92 -4.74 -7.55 -3.95
N SER A 93 -4.48 -7.34 -5.25
CA SER A 93 -3.51 -8.13 -6.01
C SER A 93 -2.09 -7.93 -5.47
N GLY A 94 -1.71 -6.69 -5.17
CA GLY A 94 -0.42 -6.33 -4.58
C GLY A 94 -0.18 -7.07 -3.27
N ALA A 95 -1.14 -7.02 -2.35
CA ALA A 95 -1.02 -7.70 -1.07
C ALA A 95 -0.97 -9.24 -1.18
N LEU A 96 -1.65 -9.83 -2.16
CA LEU A 96 -1.58 -11.27 -2.42
C LEU A 96 -0.25 -11.70 -3.06
N VAL A 97 0.39 -10.80 -3.80
CA VAL A 97 1.70 -11.04 -4.43
C VAL A 97 2.85 -10.73 -3.47
N ALA A 98 2.69 -9.81 -2.52
CA ALA A 98 3.74 -9.39 -1.58
C ALA A 98 4.52 -10.55 -0.93
N PRO A 99 3.87 -11.64 -0.45
CA PRO A 99 4.59 -12.79 0.10
C PRO A 99 5.51 -13.49 -0.93
N LEU A 100 5.15 -13.50 -2.22
CA LEU A 100 5.98 -14.08 -3.28
C LEU A 100 7.30 -13.31 -3.48
N HIS A 101 7.34 -12.04 -3.06
CA HIS A 101 8.54 -11.22 -3.09
C HIS A 101 9.43 -11.42 -1.87
N ALA A 102 8.85 -11.78 -0.72
CA ALA A 102 9.57 -11.95 0.53
C ALA A 102 10.48 -13.20 0.53
N ASP A 103 10.16 -14.21 -0.30
CA ASP A 103 10.96 -15.42 -0.47
C ASP A 103 12.21 -15.21 -1.35
N VAL A 104 12.37 -14.02 -1.95
CA VAL A 104 13.55 -13.65 -2.72
C VAL A 104 14.54 -12.95 -1.78
N ASP A 105 15.52 -13.68 -1.23
CA ASP A 105 16.61 -13.07 -0.45
C ASP A 105 17.60 -12.37 -1.41
N PRO A 106 17.64 -11.02 -1.45
CA PRO A 106 18.54 -10.30 -2.35
C PRO A 106 20.01 -10.40 -1.93
N ALA A 107 20.29 -10.87 -0.71
CA ALA A 107 21.62 -11.06 -0.15
C ALA A 107 22.09 -12.53 -0.17
N ALA A 108 21.22 -13.47 -0.59
CA ALA A 108 21.64 -14.84 -0.81
C ALA A 108 22.76 -14.84 -1.88
N PRO A 109 23.88 -15.55 -1.63
CA PRO A 109 24.88 -15.73 -2.67
C PRO A 109 24.18 -16.33 -3.89
N PRO A 110 24.56 -15.97 -5.13
CA PRO A 110 24.04 -16.66 -6.29
C PRO A 110 24.49 -18.12 -6.15
N GLU A 111 23.62 -18.96 -5.59
CA GLU A 111 23.69 -20.38 -5.83
C GLU A 111 23.76 -20.50 -7.34
N ILE A 112 24.64 -21.38 -7.83
CA ILE A 112 24.78 -21.61 -9.27
C ILE A 112 23.45 -22.22 -9.74
N THR A 113 22.45 -21.39 -9.97
CA THR A 113 21.21 -21.73 -10.66
C THR A 113 21.60 -21.90 -12.10
N ASP A 114 21.31 -23.07 -12.67
CA ASP A 114 21.26 -23.22 -14.11
C ASP A 114 20.38 -22.08 -14.67
N VAL A 115 20.78 -21.48 -15.78
CA VAL A 115 20.00 -20.43 -16.43
C VAL A 115 18.60 -20.96 -16.79
N ALA A 116 18.47 -22.27 -17.01
CA ALA A 116 17.20 -22.96 -17.17
C ALA A 116 16.34 -22.90 -15.88
N ASP A 117 16.91 -23.20 -14.72
CA ASP A 117 16.20 -23.18 -13.42
C ASP A 117 15.76 -21.75 -13.04
N LEU A 118 16.59 -20.75 -13.35
CA LEU A 118 16.22 -19.34 -13.17
C LEU A 118 15.10 -18.91 -14.14
N ALA A 119 15.15 -19.36 -15.40
CA ALA A 119 14.12 -19.05 -16.38
C ALA A 119 12.78 -19.72 -16.03
N GLU A 120 12.80 -20.95 -15.53
CA GLU A 120 11.63 -21.70 -15.07
C GLU A 120 11.01 -21.04 -13.84
N SER A 121 11.80 -20.77 -12.79
CA SER A 121 11.32 -20.06 -11.59
C SER A 121 10.75 -18.66 -11.90
N TYR A 122 11.35 -17.93 -12.84
CA TYR A 122 10.82 -16.64 -13.28
C TYR A 122 9.50 -16.79 -14.06
N GLN A 123 9.35 -17.83 -14.89
CA GLN A 123 8.11 -18.13 -15.59
C GLN A 123 7.00 -18.52 -14.60
N ASP A 124 7.31 -19.35 -13.60
CA ASP A 124 6.39 -19.74 -12.54
C ASP A 124 5.94 -18.54 -11.72
N TYR A 125 6.87 -17.69 -11.31
CA TYR A 125 6.58 -16.43 -10.62
C TYR A 125 5.62 -15.53 -11.42
N ARG A 126 5.90 -15.31 -12.71
CA ARG A 126 5.01 -14.51 -13.57
C ARG A 126 3.65 -15.16 -13.79
N SER A 127 3.62 -16.49 -13.87
CA SER A 127 2.38 -17.26 -14.00
C SER A 127 1.54 -17.11 -12.74
N ALA A 128 2.15 -17.21 -11.55
CA ALA A 128 1.51 -17.01 -10.27
C ALA A 128 0.93 -15.59 -10.13
N MET A 129 1.70 -14.55 -10.45
CA MET A 129 1.20 -13.17 -10.45
C MET A 129 -0.03 -13.00 -11.37
N ARG A 130 0.03 -13.53 -12.60
CA ARG A 130 -1.09 -13.45 -13.55
C ARG A 130 -2.32 -14.19 -13.05
N ALA A 131 -2.13 -15.34 -12.42
CA ALA A 131 -3.22 -16.11 -11.84
C ALA A 131 -3.89 -15.34 -10.69
N ILE A 132 -3.10 -14.67 -9.83
CA ILE A 132 -3.64 -13.82 -8.76
C ILE A 132 -4.47 -12.67 -9.33
N VAL A 133 -3.94 -11.93 -10.32
CA VAL A 133 -4.66 -10.82 -10.94
C VAL A 133 -5.98 -11.29 -11.56
N ALA A 134 -5.95 -12.39 -12.32
CA ALA A 134 -7.15 -12.97 -12.92
C ALA A 134 -8.19 -13.41 -11.87
N GLU A 135 -7.74 -14.04 -10.78
CA GLU A 135 -8.63 -14.43 -9.67
C GLU A 135 -9.25 -13.21 -9.00
N VAL A 136 -8.49 -12.14 -8.78
CA VAL A 136 -9.01 -10.90 -8.21
C VAL A 136 -10.03 -10.27 -9.15
N ASP A 137 -9.74 -10.17 -10.45
CA ASP A 137 -10.64 -9.59 -11.45
C ASP A 137 -12.00 -10.29 -11.55
N ASP A 138 -12.04 -11.61 -11.33
CA ASP A 138 -13.27 -12.40 -11.35
C ASP A 138 -14.16 -12.19 -10.11
N VAL A 139 -13.62 -11.64 -9.01
CA VAL A 139 -14.38 -11.40 -7.77
C VAL A 139 -15.11 -10.06 -7.84
N PRO A 140 -16.43 -9.99 -7.57
CA PRO A 140 -17.15 -8.73 -7.59
C PRO A 140 -16.73 -7.80 -6.44
N CYS A 141 -16.55 -6.52 -6.75
CA CYS A 141 -16.39 -5.50 -5.71
C CYS A 141 -17.74 -5.21 -5.03
N GLU A 142 -17.70 -5.04 -3.71
CA GLU A 142 -18.88 -4.76 -2.89
C GLU A 142 -18.86 -3.33 -2.35
N THR A 143 -20.03 -2.70 -2.29
CA THR A 143 -20.21 -1.54 -1.43
C THR A 143 -20.46 -1.98 0.01
N ARG A 144 -19.66 -1.49 0.96
CA ARG A 144 -19.87 -1.70 2.41
C ARG A 144 -19.69 -0.39 3.19
N GLN A 145 -19.62 -0.53 4.52
CA GLN A 145 -19.17 0.53 5.40
C GLN A 145 -17.80 0.16 5.97
N PHE A 146 -16.93 1.16 6.10
CA PHE A 146 -15.61 1.07 6.73
C PHE A 146 -15.44 2.28 7.66
N ARG A 147 -14.73 2.11 8.78
CA ARG A 147 -14.57 3.18 9.76
C ARG A 147 -13.40 4.07 9.38
N VAL A 148 -13.69 5.35 9.19
CA VAL A 148 -12.70 6.40 9.00
C VAL A 148 -13.04 7.54 9.96
N ASP A 149 -12.07 7.99 10.74
CA ASP A 149 -12.23 9.04 11.75
C ASP A 149 -13.40 8.75 12.72
N GLY A 150 -13.49 7.51 13.21
CA GLY A 150 -14.58 7.10 14.11
C GLY A 150 -15.93 6.86 13.41
N THR A 151 -16.05 7.22 12.13
CA THR A 151 -17.30 7.30 11.39
C THR A 151 -17.43 6.18 10.36
N ALA A 152 -18.58 5.49 10.37
CA ALA A 152 -18.89 4.50 9.34
C ALA A 152 -19.17 5.18 8.00
N THR A 153 -18.24 5.03 7.08
CA THR A 153 -18.25 5.67 5.75
C THR A 153 -18.49 4.63 4.67
N ARG A 154 -19.25 4.99 3.64
CA ARG A 154 -19.49 4.11 2.49
C ARG A 154 -18.17 3.86 1.76
N CYS A 155 -17.81 2.61 1.57
CA CYS A 155 -16.58 2.18 0.93
C CYS A 155 -16.83 1.19 -0.21
N MET A 156 -15.84 1.03 -1.08
CA MET A 156 -15.74 -0.09 -2.03
C MET A 156 -14.75 -1.10 -1.46
N ARG A 157 -15.03 -2.40 -1.53
CA ARG A 157 -14.09 -3.45 -1.11
C ARG A 157 -14.05 -4.61 -2.09
N VAL A 158 -12.92 -5.31 -2.12
CA VAL A 158 -12.79 -6.65 -2.70
C VAL A 158 -12.12 -7.55 -1.67
N THR A 159 -12.53 -8.82 -1.61
CA THR A 159 -11.97 -9.80 -0.69
C THR A 159 -11.64 -11.09 -1.42
N VAL A 160 -10.38 -11.50 -1.38
CA VAL A 160 -9.86 -12.69 -2.06
C VAL A 160 -8.88 -13.39 -1.13
N ARG A 161 -9.03 -14.71 -0.95
CA ARG A 161 -8.17 -15.53 -0.06
C ARG A 161 -7.95 -14.93 1.35
N ASN A 162 -9.01 -14.42 1.96
CA ASN A 162 -8.99 -13.71 3.25
C ASN A 162 -8.14 -12.43 3.29
N VAL A 163 -7.63 -11.94 2.16
CA VAL A 163 -7.10 -10.57 2.03
C VAL A 163 -8.23 -9.68 1.56
N THR A 164 -8.38 -8.52 2.19
CA THR A 164 -9.36 -7.50 1.79
C THR A 164 -8.61 -6.23 1.43
N ALA A 165 -8.99 -5.61 0.32
CA ALA A 165 -8.66 -4.22 0.02
C ALA A 165 -9.94 -3.38 0.09
N VAL A 166 -9.84 -2.18 0.67
CA VAL A 166 -10.95 -1.23 0.83
C VAL A 166 -10.51 0.12 0.32
N TYR A 167 -11.32 0.77 -0.51
CA TYR A 167 -11.23 2.20 -0.79
C TYR A 167 -12.32 2.93 -0.02
N SER A 168 -11.95 3.95 0.75
CA SER A 168 -12.89 4.82 1.47
C SER A 168 -12.51 6.29 1.29
N PRO A 169 -13.49 7.19 1.02
CA PRO A 169 -13.23 8.62 1.07
C PRO A 169 -12.89 9.06 2.50
N ALA A 170 -12.01 10.05 2.62
CA ALA A 170 -11.54 10.59 3.90
C ALA A 170 -11.33 12.12 3.76
N ALA A 171 -12.32 12.92 4.18
CA ALA A 171 -12.36 14.36 3.97
C ALA A 171 -12.10 14.77 2.50
N ASP A 172 -10.97 15.41 2.20
CA ASP A 172 -10.55 15.83 0.86
C ASP A 172 -9.55 14.86 0.20
N ARG A 173 -9.42 13.65 0.76
CA ARG A 173 -8.56 12.53 0.33
C ARG A 173 -9.37 11.24 0.19
N ALA A 174 -8.67 10.17 -0.13
CA ALA A 174 -9.15 8.82 0.01
C ALA A 174 -8.05 7.95 0.63
N VAL A 175 -8.48 6.92 1.36
CA VAL A 175 -7.60 5.89 1.89
C VAL A 175 -7.88 4.58 1.19
N VAL A 176 -6.81 3.84 0.92
CA VAL A 176 -6.86 2.43 0.55
C VAL A 176 -6.26 1.64 1.70
N VAL A 177 -7.00 0.63 2.16
CA VAL A 177 -6.59 -0.21 3.29
C VAL A 177 -6.55 -1.64 2.81
N THR A 178 -5.42 -2.32 3.00
CA THR A 178 -5.25 -3.70 2.55
C THR A 178 -4.70 -4.56 3.68
N GLY A 179 -5.19 -5.78 3.83
CA GLY A 179 -4.67 -6.73 4.83
C GLY A 179 -5.61 -7.90 5.09
N PRO A 180 -5.36 -8.71 6.14
CA PRO A 180 -6.26 -9.76 6.57
C PRO A 180 -7.66 -9.23 6.82
N THR A 181 -8.66 -9.94 6.32
CA THR A 181 -10.07 -9.50 6.29
C THR A 181 -10.60 -9.23 7.69
N ASP A 182 -10.25 -10.08 8.64
CA ASP A 182 -10.66 -9.95 10.03
C ASP A 182 -10.06 -8.72 10.70
N LEU A 183 -8.83 -8.33 10.36
CA LEU A 183 -8.22 -7.08 10.84
C LEU A 183 -8.84 -5.86 10.17
N VAL A 184 -8.97 -5.87 8.84
CA VAL A 184 -9.59 -4.78 8.07
C VAL A 184 -11.02 -4.51 8.54
N ASP A 185 -11.79 -5.54 8.90
CA ASP A 185 -13.15 -5.38 9.41
C ASP A 185 -13.22 -4.78 10.85
N ARG A 186 -12.09 -4.72 11.57
CA ARG A 186 -12.02 -4.29 12.98
C ARG A 186 -11.34 -2.94 13.18
N VAL A 187 -10.34 -2.62 12.37
CA VAL A 187 -9.57 -1.37 12.51
C VAL A 187 -10.40 -0.14 12.15
N ASP A 188 -10.02 0.99 12.74
CA ASP A 188 -10.48 2.32 12.34
C ASP A 188 -9.27 3.06 11.76
N VAL A 189 -9.44 3.74 10.63
CA VAL A 189 -8.38 4.58 10.06
C VAL A 189 -8.66 6.02 10.42
N VAL A 190 -7.69 6.68 11.03
CA VAL A 190 -7.78 8.10 11.40
C VAL A 190 -6.87 8.93 10.52
N THR A 191 -7.37 10.09 10.10
CA THR A 191 -6.60 11.09 9.37
C THR A 191 -5.89 12.01 10.35
N ARG A 192 -4.55 12.03 10.30
CA ARG A 192 -3.73 12.87 11.19
C ARG A 192 -2.73 13.68 10.39
N PRO A 193 -2.26 14.85 10.89
CA PRO A 193 -1.20 15.59 10.23
C PRO A 193 0.01 14.71 9.94
N ILE A 194 0.60 14.86 8.76
CA ILE A 194 1.78 14.10 8.33
C ILE A 194 2.92 14.31 9.34
N ARG A 195 3.42 13.20 9.88
CA ARG A 195 4.50 13.12 10.86
C ARG A 195 5.29 11.85 10.58
N ASN A 196 6.60 11.94 10.78
CA ASN A 196 7.46 10.77 10.72
C ASN A 196 7.35 10.03 12.07
N LEU A 197 6.65 8.90 12.07
CA LEU A 197 6.39 8.14 13.30
C LEU A 197 7.51 7.13 13.56
N LEU A 198 8.08 6.54 12.51
CA LEU A 198 9.13 5.53 12.61
C LEU A 198 10.50 6.12 12.95
N HIS A 199 10.82 7.28 12.40
CA HIS A 199 12.19 7.79 12.40
C HIS A 199 12.35 9.11 13.15
N GLY A 200 11.28 9.65 13.75
CA GLY A 200 11.31 10.88 14.52
C GLY A 200 11.80 12.09 13.71
N GLU A 201 12.56 12.99 14.34
CA GLU A 201 13.11 14.19 13.68
C GLU A 201 14.32 13.90 12.77
N GLU A 202 14.91 12.71 12.86
CA GLU A 202 16.09 12.30 12.08
C GLU A 202 15.74 11.47 10.83
N GLY A 203 14.48 11.53 10.39
CA GLY A 203 13.93 10.58 9.44
C GLY A 203 14.54 10.55 8.02
N PRO A 204 14.32 9.44 7.29
CA PRO A 204 14.86 9.21 5.97
C PRO A 204 14.43 10.30 4.98
N ARG A 205 15.35 10.54 4.04
CA ARG A 205 15.19 11.43 2.88
C ARG A 205 14.94 10.49 1.71
N PHE A 206 13.73 10.53 1.14
CA PHE A 206 13.28 9.63 0.07
C PHE A 206 13.49 10.26 -1.29
#